data_AF-A0A2X3J901-F1
#
_entry.id   AF-A0A2X3J901-F1
#
_cell.length_a   1.000
_cell.length_b   1.000
_cell.length_c   1.000
_cell.angle_alpha   90.00
_cell.angle_beta   90.00
_cell.angle_gamma   90.00
#
_symmetry.space_group_name_H-M   'P 1'
#
loop_
_entity.id
_entity.type
_entity.pdbx_description
1 polymer ?
#
loop_
_entity_poly.entity_id
_entity_poly.type
_entity_poly.pdbx_seq_one_letter_code
_entity_poly.pdbx_strand_id
1 'polypeptide(L)' 'MQKAIRIGEIFQVVPSRRFSLPCPSPLAAYQTLKKSNPSPYMFFMQDNDFHAVRGFSGKLTEIRRH' A
#
# COMPACT_ATOMS: atom_id res chain seq x y z
N MET A 1 -18.88 -9.41 -10.53
CA MET A 1 -18.81 -8.00 -10.09
C MET A 1 -19.55 -7.04 -11.02
N GLN A 2 -19.31 -7.06 -12.34
CA GLN A 2 -20.09 -6.19 -13.26
C GLN A 2 -21.61 -6.41 -13.19
N LYS A 3 -22.07 -7.64 -12.92
CA LYS A 3 -23.49 -7.94 -12.70
C LYS A 3 -24.08 -7.18 -11.50
N ALA A 4 -23.34 -7.08 -10.39
CA ALA A 4 -23.74 -6.35 -9.18
C ALA A 4 -23.84 -4.83 -9.43
N ILE A 5 -22.97 -4.27 -10.28
CA ILE A 5 -23.07 -2.87 -10.73
C ILE A 5 -24.33 -2.65 -11.56
N ARG A 6 -24.63 -3.57 -12.49
CA ARG A 6 -25.79 -3.45 -13.39
C ARG A 6 -27.14 -3.56 -12.68
N ILE A 7 -27.22 -4.33 -11.59
CA ILE A 7 -28.45 -4.44 -10.78
C ILE A 7 -28.55 -3.37 -9.68
N GLY A 8 -27.58 -2.45 -9.60
CA GLY A 8 -27.61 -1.31 -8.67
C GLY A 8 -27.11 -1.58 -7.25
N GLU A 9 -26.44 -2.70 -6.99
CA GLU A 9 -25.91 -3.01 -5.64
C GLU A 9 -24.65 -2.20 -5.29
N ILE A 10 -23.82 -1.86 -6.28
CA ILE A 10 -22.57 -1.12 -6.09
C ILE A 10 -22.29 -0.20 -7.29
N PHE A 11 -21.73 0.99 -7.05
CA PHE A 11 -21.39 1.93 -8.12
C PHE A 11 -19.97 1.73 -8.67
N GLN A 12 -19.04 1.32 -7.81
CA GLN A 12 -17.64 1.11 -8.18
C GLN A 12 -17.02 0.04 -7.28
N VAL A 13 -16.11 -0.76 -7.86
CA VAL A 13 -15.29 -1.71 -7.12
C VAL A 13 -13.86 -1.66 -7.64
N VAL A 14 -12.88 -1.74 -6.74
CA VAL A 14 -11.45 -1.74 -7.07
C VAL A 14 -10.87 -3.10 -6.67
N PRO A 15 -11.01 -4.13 -7.53
CA PRO A 15 -10.46 -5.44 -7.23
C PRO A 15 -8.93 -5.39 -7.21
N SER A 16 -8.32 -5.91 -6.15
CA SER A 16 -6.87 -6.03 -6.04
C SER A 16 -6.42 -7.47 -6.27
N ARG A 17 -5.19 -7.64 -6.74
CA ARG A 17 -4.51 -8.94 -6.88
C ARG A 17 -3.27 -8.93 -6.00
N ARG A 18 -2.90 -10.08 -5.43
CA ARG A 18 -1.71 -10.24 -4.60
C ARG A 18 -0.59 -10.88 -5.41
N PHE A 19 0.61 -10.33 -5.28
CA PHE A 19 1.84 -10.92 -5.80
C PHE A 19 2.73 -11.30 -4.62
N SER A 20 3.47 -12.39 -4.74
CA SER A 20 4.34 -12.91 -3.70
C SER A 20 5.67 -13.34 -4.29
N LEU A 21 6.76 -12.88 -3.69
CA LEU A 21 8.12 -13.28 -4.01
C LEU A 21 8.91 -13.41 -2.70
N PRO A 22 9.91 -14.31 -2.63
CA PRO A 22 10.81 -14.39 -1.48
C PRO A 22 11.55 -13.06 -1.27
N CYS A 23 11.56 -12.54 -0.05
CA CYS A 23 12.24 -11.29 0.30
C CYS A 23 13.12 -11.49 1.54
N PRO A 24 14.41 -11.88 1.37
CA PRO A 24 15.30 -12.15 2.49
C PRO A 24 15.82 -10.89 3.18
N SER A 25 15.81 -9.73 2.50
CA SER A 25 16.24 -8.45 3.08
C SER A 25 15.20 -7.35 2.83
N PRO A 26 14.18 -7.24 3.72
CA PRO A 26 13.11 -6.26 3.59
C PRO A 26 13.60 -4.81 3.61
N LEU A 27 14.66 -4.53 4.37
CA LEU A 27 15.24 -3.19 4.46
C LEU A 27 15.95 -2.77 3.17
N ALA A 28 16.70 -3.67 2.54
CA ALA A 28 17.33 -3.40 1.25
C ALA A 28 16.26 -3.18 0.16
N ALA A 29 15.19 -3.97 0.17
CA ALA A 29 14.05 -3.78 -0.73
C ALA A 29 13.39 -2.39 -0.54
N TYR A 30 13.19 -1.96 0.71
CA TYR A 30 12.68 -0.62 1.02
C TYR A 30 13.60 0.50 0.50
N GLN A 31 14.92 0.39 0.70
CA GLN A 31 15.87 1.39 0.22
C GLN A 31 15.85 1.53 -1.30
N THR A 32 15.81 0.40 -2.01
CA THR A 32 15.68 0.39 -3.48
C THR A 32 14.37 1.03 -3.92
N LEU A 33 13.25 0.67 -3.27
CA LEU A 33 11.94 1.25 -3.55
C LEU A 33 11.92 2.77 -3.32
N LYS A 34 12.60 3.25 -2.27
CA LYS A 34 12.71 4.68 -1.96
C LYS A 34 13.49 5.47 -3.00
N LYS A 35 14.53 4.87 -3.58
CA LYS A 35 15.31 5.48 -4.65
C LYS A 35 14.54 5.48 -5.97
N SER A 36 13.85 4.38 -6.30
CA SER A 36 13.14 4.25 -7.58
C SER A 36 11.79 4.99 -7.61
N ASN A 37 11.09 5.03 -6.48
CA ASN A 37 9.77 5.67 -6.37
C ASN A 37 9.68 6.48 -5.06
N PRO A 38 10.31 7.67 -5.00
CA PRO A 38 10.27 8.52 -3.83
C PRO A 38 8.85 9.08 -3.64
N SER A 39 8.04 8.37 -2.85
CA SER A 39 6.72 8.85 -2.43
C SER A 39 6.82 9.73 -1.18
N PRO A 40 5.99 10.78 -1.05
CA PRO A 40 6.03 11.71 0.08
C PRO A 40 5.71 11.03 1.42
N TYR A 41 4.93 9.94 1.41
CA TYR A 41 4.62 9.14 2.59
C TYR A 41 5.18 7.73 2.42
N MET A 42 6.42 7.53 2.86
CA MET A 42 7.12 6.26 2.82
C MET A 42 7.46 5.79 4.23
N PHE A 43 7.17 4.52 4.52
CA PHE A 43 7.51 3.94 5.80
C PHE A 43 7.91 2.47 5.70
N PHE A 44 8.76 2.10 6.65
CA PHE A 44 9.18 0.75 6.94
C PHE A 44 8.77 0.45 8.37
N MET A 45 8.06 -0.66 8.57
CA MET A 45 7.66 -1.15 9.87
C MET A 45 8.21 -2.57 10.03
N GLN A 46 8.86 -2.81 11.15
CA GLN A 46 9.37 -4.11 11.55
C GLN A 46 8.67 -4.50 12.84
N ASP A 47 7.91 -5.59 12.76
CA ASP A 47 7.28 -6.25 13.89
C ASP A 47 7.94 -7.63 14.08
N ASN A 48 7.64 -8.31 15.19
CA ASN A 48 8.18 -9.65 15.44
C ASN A 48 7.59 -10.69 14.47
N ASP A 49 6.35 -10.49 14.03
CA ASP A 49 5.65 -11.44 13.16
C ASP A 49 5.85 -11.14 11.67
N PHE A 50 6.14 -9.88 11.31
CA PHE A 50 6.26 -9.47 9.91
C PHE A 50 7.04 -8.18 9.70
N HIS A 51 7.48 -7.98 8.45
CA HIS A 51 8.00 -6.71 7.97
C HIS A 51 7.04 -6.12 6.94
N ALA A 52 6.73 -4.82 7.07
CA ALA A 52 5.87 -4.11 6.14
C ALA A 52 6.58 -2.89 5.54
N VAL A 53 6.49 -2.78 4.22
CA VAL A 53 7.01 -1.64 3.46
C VAL A 53 5.85 -1.01 2.70
N ARG A 54 5.63 0.29 2.85
CA ARG A 54 4.55 1.00 2.16
C ARG A 54 4.98 2.37 1.67
N GLY A 55 4.47 2.74 0.50
CA GLY A 55 4.58 4.07 -0.09
C GLY A 55 3.21 4.56 -0.53
N PHE A 56 2.86 5.79 -0.18
CA PHE A 56 1.64 6.46 -0.59
C PHE A 56 1.97 7.77 -1.28
N SER A 57 1.37 8.00 -2.44
CA SER A 57 1.50 9.26 -3.18
C SER A 57 0.69 10.40 -2.55
N GLY A 58 -0.39 10.09 -1.84
CA GLY A 58 -1.29 11.06 -1.20
C GLY A 58 -1.42 10.84 0.31
N LYS A 59 -1.81 11.91 1.02
CA LYS A 59 -2.22 11.82 2.44
C LYS A 59 -3.57 11.12 2.54
N LEU A 60 -3.73 10.26 3.54
CA LEU A 60 -5.03 9.68 3.88
C LEU A 60 -5.87 10.64 4.73
N THR A 61 -5.32 11.13 5.84
CA THR A 61 -5.97 12.09 6.74
C THR A 61 -4.89 12.80 7.56
N GLU A 62 -5.05 14.09 7.85
CA GLU A 62 -4.15 14.87 8.71
C GLU A 62 -4.95 15.52 9.83
N ILE A 63 -4.67 15.14 11.08
CA ILE A 63 -5.28 15.75 12.27
C ILE A 63 -4.30 16.77 12.83
N ARG A 64 -4.62 18.06 12.71
CA ARG A 64 -3.83 19.14 13.31
C ARG A 64 -4.37 19.43 14.70
N ARG A 65 -3.51 19.33 15.72
CA ARG A 65 -3.81 19.84 17.07
C ARG A 65 -3.49 21.34 17.07
N HIS A 66 -4.46 22.15 17.48
CA HIS A 66 -4.27 23.57 17.79
C HIS A 66 -3.44 23.74 19.06
#